data_AF-R7BJP4-F1
#
_entry.id   AF-R7BJP4-F1
#
_cell.length_a   1.000
_cell.length_b   1.000
_cell.length_c   1.000
_cell.angle_alpha   90.00
_cell.angle_beta   90.00
_cell.angle_gamma   90.00
#
_symmetry.space_group_name_H-M   'P 1'
#
loop_
_entity.id
_entity.type
_entity.pdbx_description
1 polymer ?
#
loop_
_entity_poly.entity_id
_entity_poly.type
_entity_poly.pdbx_seq_one_letter_code
_entity_poly.pdbx_strand_id
1 'polypeptide(L)'
;MFSEGGEKFIGLEKNENVCLAIYDKYDGFGSLKSIQVMGRAELVEPFSDIYNAHAQFKKIPPGALKKLEAPMNLICVTPIRIDVLFSEFKNNGYSSRQALEYQAKEG
;
A
#
# COMPACT_ATOMS: atom_id res chain seq x y z
N MET A 1 -1.21 -5.88 -2.13
CA MET A 1 -1.82 -5.28 -3.35
C MET A 1 -1.51 -6.16 -4.54
N PHE A 2 -2.53 -6.64 -5.26
CA PHE A 2 -2.31 -7.34 -6.52
C PHE A 2 -1.85 -6.37 -7.61
N SER A 3 -0.91 -6.80 -8.43
CA SER A 3 -0.43 -6.01 -9.55
C SER A 3 0.04 -6.90 -10.70
N GLU A 4 -0.36 -6.54 -11.91
CA GLU A 4 0.22 -7.08 -13.14
C GLU A 4 1.70 -6.69 -13.23
N GLY A 5 2.46 -7.27 -14.17
CA GLY A 5 3.90 -7.07 -14.39
C GLY A 5 4.35 -5.62 -14.67
N GLY A 6 5.52 -5.47 -15.31
CA GLY A 6 6.09 -4.17 -15.71
C GLY A 6 7.34 -3.77 -14.93
N GLU A 7 7.98 -2.68 -15.35
CA GLU A 7 9.32 -2.29 -14.91
C GLU A 7 9.45 -2.03 -13.41
N LYS A 8 8.34 -1.76 -12.72
CA LYS A 8 8.33 -1.60 -11.27
C LYS A 8 8.93 -2.80 -10.53
N PHE A 9 8.80 -4.03 -11.04
CA PHE A 9 9.40 -5.20 -10.37
C PHE A 9 10.93 -5.22 -10.48
N ILE A 10 11.48 -4.69 -11.59
CA ILE A 10 12.94 -4.48 -11.72
C ILE A 10 13.40 -3.41 -10.72
N GLY A 11 12.58 -2.38 -10.51
CA GLY A 11 12.81 -1.37 -9.47
C GLY A 11 12.77 -1.95 -8.06
N LEU A 12 11.73 -2.74 -7.75
CA LEU A 12 11.54 -3.38 -6.45
C LEU A 12 12.62 -4.40 -6.11
N GLU A 13 13.14 -5.13 -7.11
CA GLU A 13 14.28 -6.04 -6.94
C GLU A 13 15.54 -5.31 -6.46
N LYS A 14 15.74 -4.05 -6.90
CA LYS A 14 16.91 -3.24 -6.55
C LYS A 14 16.69 -2.39 -5.31
N ASN A 15 15.46 -2.01 -5.03
CA ASN A 15 15.10 -1.13 -3.93
C ASN A 15 13.67 -1.41 -3.43
N GLU A 16 13.58 -1.99 -2.24
CA GLU A 16 12.32 -2.31 -1.58
C GLU A 16 11.57 -1.09 -1.01
N ASN A 17 12.18 0.09 -0.98
CA ASN A 17 11.54 1.28 -0.41
C ASN A 17 10.46 1.81 -1.34
N VAL A 18 9.23 1.89 -0.83
CA VAL A 18 8.04 2.32 -1.58
C VAL A 18 7.26 3.40 -0.85
N CYS A 19 6.40 4.07 -1.60
CA CYS A 19 5.43 5.03 -1.09
C CYS A 19 4.04 4.73 -1.69
N LEU A 20 3.04 4.58 -0.83
CA LEU A 20 1.63 4.44 -1.21
C LEU A 20 0.90 5.74 -0.90
N ALA A 21 0.19 6.30 -1.87
CA ALA A 21 -0.65 7.47 -1.67
C ALA A 21 -2.13 7.09 -1.80
N ILE A 22 -2.92 7.43 -0.78
CA ILE A 22 -4.38 7.29 -0.75
C ILE A 22 -4.93 8.68 -0.52
N TYR A 23 -5.82 9.15 -1.40
CA TYR A 23 -6.38 10.48 -1.28
C TYR A 23 -7.81 10.51 -1.83
N ASP A 24 -8.64 11.32 -1.18
CA ASP A 24 -9.94 11.68 -1.75
C ASP A 24 -9.74 12.60 -2.95
N LYS A 25 -10.74 12.60 -3.85
CA LYS A 25 -10.76 13.54 -4.96
C LYS A 25 -10.64 14.97 -4.43
N TYR A 26 -9.74 15.74 -5.03
CA TYR A 26 -9.55 17.13 -4.67
C TYR A 26 -10.81 17.96 -4.93
N ASP A 27 -11.30 18.65 -3.90
CA ASP A 27 -12.48 19.53 -3.96
C ASP A 27 -12.21 20.88 -3.27
N GLY A 28 -10.94 21.32 -3.25
CA GLY A 28 -10.50 22.57 -2.64
C GLY A 28 -9.56 22.40 -1.43
N PHE A 29 -8.84 23.48 -1.09
CA PHE A 29 -7.87 23.47 0.02
C PHE A 29 -8.50 23.23 1.40
N GLY A 30 -9.79 23.50 1.57
CA GLY A 30 -10.53 23.30 2.82
C GLY A 30 -10.92 21.85 3.12
N SER A 31 -10.84 20.95 2.14
CA SER A 31 -11.39 19.59 2.20
C SER A 31 -10.35 18.49 1.95
N LEU A 32 -9.07 18.80 2.06
CA LEU A 32 -7.99 17.84 1.82
C LEU A 32 -8.09 16.66 2.78
N LYS A 33 -8.09 15.45 2.21
CA LYS A 33 -8.00 14.17 2.93
C LYS A 33 -7.06 13.24 2.17
N SER A 34 -5.83 13.11 2.65
CA SER A 34 -4.87 12.17 2.11
C SER A 34 -4.00 11.51 3.16
N ILE A 35 -3.50 10.33 2.80
CA ILE A 35 -2.56 9.52 3.55
C ILE A 35 -1.43 9.14 2.59
N GLN A 36 -0.20 9.39 3.00
CA GLN A 36 1.00 8.90 2.36
C GLN A 36 1.67 7.89 3.29
N VAL A 37 1.87 6.66 2.82
CA VAL A 37 2.49 5.57 3.57
C VAL A 37 3.83 5.25 2.93
N MET A 38 4.92 5.59 3.61
CA MET A 38 6.25 5.08 3.28
C MET A 38 6.43 3.71 3.92
N GLY A 39 7.05 2.78 3.20
CA GLY A 39 7.26 1.42 3.70
C GLY A 39 8.25 0.61 2.88
N ARG A 40 8.42 -0.64 3.28
CA ARG A 40 9.20 -1.64 2.53
C ARG A 40 8.27 -2.63 1.85
N ALA A 41 8.56 -2.91 0.58
CA ALA A 41 7.80 -3.81 -0.24
C ALA A 41 8.44 -5.20 -0.29
N GLU A 42 7.62 -6.23 -0.15
CA GLU A 42 7.99 -7.62 -0.33
C GLU A 42 7.10 -8.23 -1.43
N LEU A 43 7.72 -9.01 -2.32
CA LEU A 43 6.98 -9.80 -3.30
C LEU A 43 6.57 -11.12 -2.66
N VAL A 44 5.27 -11.31 -2.51
CA VAL A 44 4.71 -12.56 -1.97
C VAL A 44 4.65 -13.59 -3.09
N GLU A 45 5.22 -14.77 -2.83
CA GLU A 45 5.24 -15.88 -3.77
C GLU A 45 3.81 -16.23 -4.24
N PRO A 46 3.56 -16.29 -5.56
CA PRO A 46 2.26 -16.66 -6.11
C PRO A 46 1.77 -18.01 -5.57
N PHE A 47 0.49 -18.04 -5.18
CA PHE A 47 -0.18 -19.24 -4.66
C PHE A 47 0.38 -19.83 -3.34
N SER A 48 1.27 -19.11 -2.64
CA SER A 48 1.59 -19.37 -1.24
C SER A 48 0.35 -19.21 -0.33
N ASP A 49 0.45 -19.65 0.93
CA ASP A 49 -0.64 -19.52 1.89
C ASP A 49 -1.04 -18.05 2.13
N ILE A 50 -0.05 -17.16 2.26
CA ILE A 50 -0.28 -15.71 2.41
C ILE A 50 -0.98 -15.14 1.17
N TYR A 51 -0.55 -15.57 -0.03
CA TYR A 51 -1.16 -15.13 -1.28
C TYR A 51 -2.62 -15.56 -1.39
N ASN A 52 -2.90 -16.85 -1.13
CA ASN A 52 -4.25 -17.40 -1.21
C ASN A 52 -5.18 -16.79 -0.16
N ALA A 53 -4.68 -16.56 1.06
CA ALA A 53 -5.41 -15.84 2.10
C ALA A 53 -5.76 -14.42 1.67
N HIS A 54 -4.82 -13.69 1.04
CA HIS A 54 -5.09 -12.35 0.51
C HIS A 54 -6.09 -12.36 -0.65
N ALA A 55 -6.02 -13.35 -1.56
CA ALA A 55 -6.98 -13.53 -2.64
C ALA A 55 -8.40 -13.77 -2.10
N GLN A 56 -8.53 -14.64 -1.09
CA GLN A 56 -9.80 -14.91 -0.41
C GLN A 56 -10.35 -13.64 0.27
N PHE A 57 -9.51 -12.89 0.98
CA PHE A 57 -9.90 -11.61 1.59
C PHE A 57 -10.41 -10.61 0.55
N LYS A 58 -9.77 -10.54 -0.62
CA LYS A 58 -10.20 -9.71 -1.76
C LYS A 58 -11.38 -10.29 -2.54
N LYS A 59 -11.91 -11.45 -2.14
CA LYS A 59 -12.98 -12.19 -2.83
C LYS A 59 -12.64 -12.52 -4.28
N ILE A 60 -11.36 -12.75 -4.56
CA ILE A 60 -10.87 -13.16 -5.88
C ILE A 60 -10.75 -14.69 -5.89
N PRO A 61 -11.46 -15.41 -6.76
CA PRO A 61 -11.34 -16.86 -6.85
C PRO A 61 -9.92 -17.28 -7.27
N PRO A 62 -9.24 -18.18 -6.53
CA PRO A 62 -7.90 -18.65 -6.92
C PRO A 62 -7.86 -19.27 -8.32
N GLY A 63 -8.94 -19.94 -8.73
CA GLY A 63 -9.10 -20.48 -10.08
C GLY A 63 -9.12 -19.42 -11.19
N ALA A 64 -9.51 -18.18 -10.90
CA ALA A 64 -9.41 -17.08 -11.86
C ALA A 64 -7.96 -16.60 -12.00
N LEU A 65 -7.21 -16.51 -10.90
CA LEU A 65 -5.80 -16.12 -10.90
C LEU A 65 -4.92 -17.13 -11.64
N LYS A 66 -5.22 -18.44 -11.52
CA LYS A 66 -4.51 -19.52 -12.23
C LYS A 66 -4.73 -19.53 -13.75
N LYS A 67 -5.78 -18.86 -14.24
CA LYS A 67 -6.12 -18.81 -15.69
C LYS A 67 -5.42 -17.67 -16.42
N LEU A 68 -4.75 -16.78 -15.71
CA LEU A 68 -4.00 -15.68 -16.32
C LEU A 68 -2.75 -16.24 -17.02
N GLU A 69 -2.37 -15.63 -18.15
CA GLU A 69 -1.18 -16.04 -18.92
C GLU A 69 0.12 -15.87 -18.12
N ALA A 70 0.14 -14.89 -17.22
CA ALA A 70 1.21 -14.68 -16.26
C ALA A 70 0.64 -14.56 -14.84
N PRO A 71 1.39 -14.98 -13.80
CA PRO A 71 0.96 -14.80 -12.42
C PRO A 71 0.67 -13.34 -12.09
N MET A 72 -0.49 -13.06 -11.50
CA MET A 72 -0.78 -11.76 -10.89
C MET A 72 0.08 -11.63 -9.63
N ASN A 73 1.04 -10.71 -9.62
CA ASN A 73 1.95 -10.55 -8.48
C ASN A 73 1.23 -9.97 -7.27
N LEU A 74 1.70 -10.32 -6.07
CA LEU A 74 1.21 -9.74 -4.82
C LEU A 74 2.34 -8.98 -4.13
N ILE A 75 2.16 -7.67 -3.98
CA ILE A 75 3.08 -6.79 -3.26
C ILE A 75 2.53 -6.60 -1.84
N CYS A 76 3.30 -7.02 -0.82
CA CYS A 76 3.05 -6.67 0.57
C CYS A 76 3.86 -5.42 0.91
N VAL A 77 3.28 -4.44 1.61
CA VAL A 77 4.00 -3.25 2.05
C VAL A 77 3.89 -3.15 3.56
N THR A 78 5.04 -3.18 4.24
CA THR A 78 5.15 -2.96 5.67
C THR A 78 5.39 -1.47 5.93
N PRO A 79 4.45 -0.74 6.58
CA PRO A 79 4.60 0.69 6.83
C PRO A 79 5.78 1.00 7.77
N ILE A 80 6.54 2.05 7.43
CA ILE A 80 7.58 2.64 8.29
C ILE A 80 7.15 4.03 8.76
N ARG A 81 6.49 4.80 7.90
CA ARG A 81 5.97 6.13 8.24
C ARG A 81 4.67 6.40 7.52
N ILE A 82 3.74 7.03 8.21
CA ILE A 82 2.47 7.50 7.66
C ILE A 82 2.39 9.00 7.88
N ASP A 83 2.30 9.76 6.78
CA ASP A 83 2.01 11.19 6.79
C ASP A 83 0.55 11.40 6.36
N VAL A 84 -0.23 12.11 7.18
CA VAL A 84 -1.63 12.44 6.85
C VAL A 84 -1.79 13.94 6.63
N LEU A 85 -2.65 14.31 5.68
CA LEU A 85 -3.04 15.69 5.41
C LEU A 85 -4.57 15.79 5.41
N PHE A 86 -5.13 16.09 6.57
CA PHE A 86 -6.57 16.21 6.81
C PHE A 86 -6.92 17.64 7.24
N SER A 87 -7.63 18.39 6.39
CA SER A 87 -7.99 19.79 6.68
C SER A 87 -8.88 19.95 7.93
N GLU A 88 -9.77 18.98 8.19
CA GLU A 88 -10.72 18.99 9.32
C GLU A 88 -10.04 18.97 10.70
N PHE A 89 -8.77 18.55 10.80
CA PHE A 89 -8.02 18.61 12.07
C PHE A 89 -7.91 20.03 12.64
N LYS A 90 -7.92 21.05 11.76
CA LYS A 90 -7.92 22.45 12.20
C LYS A 90 -9.17 22.82 13.00
N ASN A 91 -10.32 22.19 12.72
CA ASN A 91 -11.57 22.43 13.45
C ASN A 91 -11.47 22.00 14.93
N ASN A 92 -10.55 21.08 15.21
CA ASN A 92 -10.27 20.59 16.56
C ASN A 92 -9.00 21.24 17.17
N GLY A 93 -8.47 22.30 16.55
CA GLY A 93 -7.26 23.00 17.02
C GLY A 93 -5.94 22.29 16.72
N TYR A 94 -5.94 21.23 15.92
CA TYR A 94 -4.72 20.50 15.55
C TYR A 94 -4.13 20.98 14.22
N SER A 95 -2.85 20.64 13.99
CA SER A 95 -2.24 20.73 12.67
C SER A 95 -2.99 19.85 11.66
N SER A 96 -3.21 20.36 10.45
CA SER A 96 -3.75 19.58 9.34
C SER A 96 -2.80 18.50 8.83
N ARG A 97 -1.51 18.60 9.18
CA ARG A 97 -0.50 17.58 8.92
C ARG A 97 -0.15 16.87 10.21
N GLN A 98 -0.17 15.54 10.19
CA GLN A 98 0.33 14.71 11.28
C GLN A 98 1.18 13.59 10.69
N ALA A 99 2.09 13.04 11.51
CA ALA A 99 2.97 11.95 11.12
C ALA A 99 2.97 10.88 12.21
N LEU A 100 3.01 9.62 11.78
CA LEU A 100 3.20 8.45 12.63
C LEU A 100 4.40 7.67 12.11
N GLU A 101 5.36 7.39 12.98
CA GLU A 101 6.53 6.56 12.65
C GLU A 101 6.44 5.23 13.37
N TYR A 102 6.71 4.15 12.64
CA TYR A 102 6.83 2.81 13.19
C TYR A 102 8.29 2.53 13.49
N GLN A 103 8.59 2.20 14.73
CA GLN A 103 9.89 1.63 15.08
C GLN A 103 9.96 0.23 14.48
N ALA A 104 11.06 -0.08 13.78
CA ALA A 104 11.33 -1.46 13.40
C ALA A 104 11.37 -2.30 14.69
N LYS A 105 10.61 -3.39 14.75
CA LYS A 105 10.86 -4.39 15.78
C LYS A 105 12.25 -4.94 15.48
N GLU A 106 13.20 -4.72 16.39
CA GLU A 106 14.44 -5.49 16.40
C GLU A 106 14.04 -6.97 16.50
N GLY A 107 14.51 -7.76 15.53
CA GLY A 107 14.28 -9.20 15.46
C GLY A 107 15.19 -9.97 16.40
#